data_AF-A0A939YPS1-F1
#
_entry.id   AF-A0A939YPS1-F1
#
_cell.length_a   1.000
_cell.length_b   1.000
_cell.length_c   1.000
_cell.angle_alpha   90.00
_cell.angle_beta   90.00
_cell.angle_gamma   90.00
#
_symmetry.space_group_name_H-M   'P 1'
#
loop_
_entity.id
_entity.type
_entity.pdbx_description
1 polymer ?
#
loop_
_entity_poly.entity_id
_entity_poly.type
_entity_poly.pdbx_seq_one_letter_code
_entity_poly.pdbx_strand_id
1 'polypeptide(L)'
;MRIARIIAAASAAAVLSASLPLGTVAADAKYCRLTLLDFDGNEMGHLTVLEGEPIVDTLLESIDTDSLHSFIGTNTEMGFSSWSEHPNALTENFTVQALYRKMTISLENMPSKTEYFDNYGDIDLSGLTVIITSEIQLPEKDANGKYMIERDITNISSACTTKPENLQTAFASGNTATVNVYPISSEKSIATYEISYFPYAGDADMDGHVTSADASYILSVYSALATGNTVTYAATQKKRMDVDGNGRIEPADASLVLGFYANASVEEHPTWKKVLETGQ
;
A
#
# COMPACT_ATOMS: atom_id res chain seq x y z
N MET A 1 -17.88 -8.15 16.70
CA MET A 1 -19.14 -7.88 17.44
C MET A 1 -20.29 -8.22 16.50
N ARG A 2 -21.06 -9.28 16.79
CA ARG A 2 -22.23 -9.68 16.00
C ARG A 2 -23.39 -8.77 16.38
N ILE A 3 -23.87 -7.95 15.45
CA ILE A 3 -25.15 -7.26 15.58
C ILE A 3 -26.00 -7.66 14.38
N ALA A 4 -27.17 -8.21 14.69
CA ALA A 4 -28.16 -8.67 13.75
C ALA A 4 -28.58 -7.54 12.80
N ARG A 5 -28.46 -7.76 11.49
CA ARG A 5 -29.02 -6.88 10.46
C ARG A 5 -30.52 -7.15 10.39
N ILE A 6 -31.30 -6.25 10.96
CA ILE A 6 -32.73 -6.19 10.73
C ILE A 6 -32.92 -5.69 9.30
N ILE A 7 -33.56 -6.50 8.47
CA ILE A 7 -34.08 -6.12 7.16
C ILE A 7 -35.14 -5.05 7.41
N ALA A 8 -34.84 -3.80 7.05
CA ALA A 8 -35.86 -2.79 6.86
C ALA A 8 -36.12 -2.68 5.36
N ALA A 9 -37.19 -3.30 4.90
CA ALA A 9 -37.82 -2.92 3.65
C ALA A 9 -38.21 -1.44 3.82
N ALA A 10 -37.57 -0.55 3.06
CA ALA A 10 -37.91 0.86 3.03
C ALA A 10 -39.22 1.05 2.24
N SER A 11 -40.35 0.64 2.82
CA SER A 11 -41.66 1.15 2.44
C SER A 11 -41.88 2.47 3.17
N ALA A 12 -41.26 3.54 2.68
CA ALA A 12 -41.53 4.90 3.13
C ALA A 12 -42.73 5.45 2.34
N ALA A 13 -43.94 5.18 2.83
CA ALA A 13 -45.12 5.93 2.42
C ALA A 13 -45.14 7.26 3.19
N ALA A 14 -44.50 8.29 2.66
CA ALA A 14 -44.65 9.65 3.18
C ALA A 14 -45.92 10.28 2.57
N VAL A 15 -47.07 10.12 3.23
CA VAL A 15 -48.26 10.93 2.93
C VAL A 15 -48.20 12.18 3.79
N LEU A 16 -47.72 13.29 3.22
CA LEU A 16 -47.88 14.62 3.82
C LEU A 16 -49.27 15.17 3.45
N SER A 17 -50.28 14.84 4.25
CA SER A 17 -51.61 15.46 4.12
C SER A 17 -51.66 16.78 4.90
N ALA A 18 -51.45 17.90 4.22
CA ALA A 18 -51.81 19.23 4.72
C ALA A 18 -53.30 19.49 4.42
N SER A 19 -54.13 19.60 5.46
CA SER A 19 -55.57 19.85 5.34
C SER A 19 -55.88 21.35 5.19
N LEU A 20 -56.31 21.80 4.01
CA LEU A 20 -57.01 23.08 3.79
C LEU A 20 -58.01 22.95 2.60
N PRO A 21 -59.02 23.84 2.50
CA PRO A 21 -60.43 23.48 2.36
C PRO A 21 -60.89 23.17 0.92
N LEU A 22 -62.02 22.44 0.84
CA LEU A 22 -62.73 22.04 -0.38
C LEU A 22 -62.86 23.18 -1.40
N GLY A 23 -62.30 22.94 -2.58
CA GLY A 23 -62.56 23.71 -3.78
C GLY A 23 -61.65 23.24 -4.90
N THR A 24 -62.25 22.79 -5.99
CA THR A 24 -61.66 22.25 -7.23
C THR A 24 -61.31 20.76 -7.21
N VAL A 25 -61.82 20.08 -8.23
CA VAL A 25 -61.65 18.66 -8.53
C VAL A 25 -60.16 18.32 -8.47
N ALA A 26 -59.74 17.54 -7.48
CA ALA A 26 -58.39 17.00 -7.44
C ALA A 26 -58.20 16.17 -8.71
N ALA A 27 -57.32 16.62 -9.60
CA ALA A 27 -56.80 15.76 -10.64
C ALA A 27 -56.25 14.49 -9.96
N ASP A 28 -56.56 13.31 -10.48
CA ASP A 28 -56.00 12.06 -9.95
C ASP A 28 -54.48 12.20 -9.87
N ALA A 29 -53.94 12.22 -8.65
CA ALA A 29 -52.52 12.34 -8.41
C ALA A 29 -51.82 11.14 -9.06
N LYS A 30 -50.96 11.41 -10.04
CA LYS A 30 -50.17 10.38 -10.73
C LYS A 30 -48.83 10.22 -10.04
N TYR A 31 -48.40 8.98 -9.90
CA TYR A 31 -47.14 8.63 -9.25
C TYR A 31 -46.25 7.86 -10.21
N CYS A 32 -44.95 8.16 -10.14
CA CYS A 32 -43.90 7.48 -10.87
C CYS A 32 -43.09 6.60 -9.92
N ARG A 33 -42.67 5.44 -10.41
CA ARG A 33 -41.74 4.55 -9.70
C ARG A 33 -40.31 4.94 -10.06
N LEU A 34 -39.49 5.25 -9.06
CA LEU A 34 -38.04 5.33 -9.19
C LEU A 34 -37.44 4.02 -8.70
N THR A 35 -36.91 3.22 -9.61
CA THR A 35 -36.22 1.97 -9.30
C THR A 35 -34.74 2.22 -9.06
N LEU A 36 -34.21 1.66 -7.97
CA LEU A 36 -32.81 1.77 -7.59
C LEU A 36 -32.13 0.42 -7.88
N LEU A 37 -31.05 0.45 -8.65
CA LEU A 37 -30.23 -0.72 -8.94
C LEU A 37 -28.89 -0.67 -8.20
N ASP A 38 -28.36 -1.84 -7.84
CA ASP A 38 -27.00 -1.99 -7.31
C ASP A 38 -25.94 -1.92 -8.44
N PHE A 39 -24.67 -2.10 -8.08
CA PHE A 39 -23.56 -2.03 -9.04
C PHE A 39 -23.66 -3.07 -10.17
N ASP A 40 -24.31 -4.21 -9.91
CA ASP A 40 -24.49 -5.32 -10.85
C ASP A 40 -25.79 -5.19 -11.66
N GLY A 41 -26.61 -4.16 -11.39
CA GLY A 41 -27.88 -3.91 -12.07
C GLY A 41 -29.08 -4.64 -11.45
N ASN A 42 -28.94 -5.21 -10.25
CA ASN A 42 -30.07 -5.84 -9.55
C ASN A 42 -30.88 -4.79 -8.78
N GLU A 43 -32.20 -4.95 -8.74
CA GLU A 43 -33.06 -4.05 -7.98
C GLU A 43 -32.79 -4.18 -6.46
N MET A 44 -32.38 -3.07 -5.83
CA MET A 44 -32.21 -2.98 -4.38
C MET A 44 -33.42 -2.37 -3.67
N GLY A 45 -34.25 -1.62 -4.41
CA GLY A 45 -35.39 -0.92 -3.86
C GLY A 45 -36.04 -0.01 -4.88
N HIS A 46 -37.09 0.68 -4.43
CA HIS A 46 -37.77 1.68 -5.22
C HIS A 46 -38.42 2.75 -4.35
N LEU A 47 -38.58 3.94 -4.90
CA LEU A 47 -39.33 5.05 -4.31
C LEU A 47 -40.56 5.34 -5.17
N THR A 48 -41.62 5.84 -4.54
CA THR A 48 -42.81 6.34 -5.24
C THR A 48 -42.80 7.86 -5.15
N VAL A 49 -42.76 8.53 -6.30
CA VAL A 49 -42.63 9.98 -6.41
C VAL A 49 -43.85 10.54 -7.12
N LEU A 50 -44.37 11.68 -6.66
CA LEU A 50 -45.46 12.36 -7.36
C LEU A 50 -44.96 12.90 -8.71
N GLU A 51 -45.73 12.67 -9.78
CA GLU A 51 -45.36 13.07 -11.13
C GLU A 51 -45.09 14.59 -11.19
N GLY A 52 -43.94 14.97 -11.75
CA GLY A 52 -43.53 16.36 -11.95
C GLY A 52 -42.92 17.06 -10.72
N GLU A 53 -42.81 16.39 -9.55
CA GLU A 53 -42.20 17.02 -8.38
C GLU A 53 -40.66 17.09 -8.45
N PRO A 54 -40.05 18.27 -8.19
CA PRO A 54 -38.62 18.49 -8.29
C PRO A 54 -37.87 18.05 -7.00
N ILE A 55 -38.14 16.83 -6.52
CA ILE A 55 -37.60 16.32 -5.24
C ILE A 55 -36.66 15.14 -5.40
N VAL A 56 -36.51 14.61 -6.63
CA VAL A 56 -35.85 13.33 -6.87
C VAL A 56 -34.39 13.35 -6.46
N ASP A 57 -33.69 14.45 -6.75
CA ASP A 57 -32.28 14.61 -6.38
C ASP A 57 -32.09 14.56 -4.85
N THR A 58 -32.92 15.30 -4.11
CA THR A 58 -32.93 15.27 -2.64
C THR A 58 -33.28 13.88 -2.09
N LEU A 59 -34.18 13.15 -2.75
CA LEU A 59 -34.49 11.78 -2.36
C LEU A 59 -33.28 10.86 -2.57
N LEU A 60 -32.57 10.99 -3.70
CA LEU A 60 -31.38 10.20 -4.00
C LEU A 60 -30.24 10.46 -3.01
N GLU A 61 -30.04 11.71 -2.60
CA GLU A 61 -29.06 12.09 -1.56
C GLU A 61 -29.40 11.55 -0.17
N SER A 62 -30.69 11.29 0.10
CA SER A 62 -31.16 10.76 1.39
C SER A 62 -31.03 9.24 1.52
N ILE A 63 -30.69 8.54 0.43
CA ILE A 63 -30.57 7.08 0.45
C ILE A 63 -29.30 6.69 1.21
N ASP A 64 -29.48 5.81 2.20
CA ASP A 64 -28.36 5.15 2.88
C ASP A 64 -27.68 4.17 1.92
N THR A 65 -26.47 4.54 1.49
CA THR A 65 -25.64 3.75 0.57
C THR A 65 -24.56 2.94 1.27
N ASP A 66 -24.49 2.96 2.61
CA ASP A 66 -23.49 2.19 3.36
C ASP A 66 -23.63 0.68 3.14
N SER A 67 -24.86 0.23 2.86
CA SER A 67 -25.15 -1.17 2.53
C SER A 67 -24.47 -1.67 1.25
N LEU A 68 -24.07 -0.76 0.36
CA LEU A 68 -23.33 -1.07 -0.87
C LEU A 68 -21.83 -1.23 -0.64
N HIS A 69 -21.31 -0.78 0.50
CA HIS A 69 -19.90 -0.95 0.81
C HIS A 69 -19.59 -2.43 1.09
N SER A 70 -18.60 -2.96 0.38
CA SER A 70 -18.14 -4.33 0.54
C SER A 70 -16.62 -4.47 0.36
N PHE A 71 -16.06 -5.46 1.07
CA PHE A 71 -14.70 -5.95 0.83
C PHE A 71 -14.78 -7.10 -0.17
N ILE A 72 -14.37 -6.86 -1.41
CA ILE A 72 -14.39 -7.87 -2.48
C ILE A 72 -13.13 -8.75 -2.42
N GLY A 73 -12.05 -8.22 -1.84
CA GLY A 73 -10.80 -8.93 -1.67
C GLY A 73 -10.10 -8.55 -0.38
N THR A 74 -8.95 -9.18 -0.12
CA THR A 74 -8.14 -8.89 1.07
C THR A 74 -7.64 -7.45 1.10
N ASN A 75 -7.36 -6.88 -0.09
CA ASN A 75 -6.82 -5.53 -0.27
C ASN A 75 -7.68 -4.70 -1.24
N THR A 76 -8.95 -5.09 -1.40
CA THR A 76 -9.88 -4.44 -2.34
C THR A 76 -11.20 -4.18 -1.67
N GLU A 77 -11.58 -2.92 -1.65
CA GLU A 77 -12.90 -2.46 -1.21
C GLU A 77 -13.63 -1.78 -2.36
N MET A 78 -14.96 -1.82 -2.29
CA MET A 78 -15.84 -1.18 -3.25
C MET A 78 -17.02 -0.58 -2.51
N GLY A 79 -17.29 0.70 -2.77
CA GLY A 79 -18.39 1.44 -2.17
C GLY A 79 -19.11 2.31 -3.20
N PHE A 80 -20.15 3.00 -2.74
CA PHE A 80 -20.92 3.91 -3.57
C PHE A 80 -20.10 5.16 -3.93
N SER A 81 -20.23 5.62 -5.17
CA SER A 81 -19.65 6.87 -5.65
C SER A 81 -20.72 7.88 -6.03
N SER A 82 -21.67 7.48 -6.88
CA SER A 82 -22.76 8.33 -7.35
C SER A 82 -23.91 7.50 -7.91
N TRP A 83 -25.04 8.14 -8.20
CA TRP A 83 -26.08 7.54 -9.04
C TRP A 83 -25.74 7.77 -10.51
N SER A 84 -26.28 6.91 -11.39
CA SER A 84 -26.06 7.00 -12.83
C SER A 84 -26.68 8.24 -13.46
N GLU A 85 -27.79 8.73 -12.88
CA GLU A 85 -28.53 9.88 -13.38
C GLU A 85 -29.22 10.61 -12.21
N HIS A 86 -29.37 11.92 -12.34
CA HIS A 86 -30.02 12.80 -11.36
C HIS A 86 -31.15 13.59 -12.03
N PRO A 87 -32.31 12.96 -12.30
CA PRO A 87 -33.44 13.66 -12.86
C PRO A 87 -33.99 14.66 -11.82
N ASN A 88 -34.36 15.86 -12.25
CA ASN A 88 -34.97 16.84 -11.35
C ASN A 88 -36.38 16.38 -10.92
N ALA A 89 -37.20 15.95 -11.88
CA ALA A 89 -38.56 15.45 -11.68
C ALA A 89 -38.83 14.22 -12.56
N LEU A 90 -39.82 13.40 -12.19
CA LEU A 90 -40.24 12.23 -12.97
C LEU A 90 -41.58 12.49 -13.65
N THR A 91 -41.65 12.25 -14.96
CA THR A 91 -42.91 12.20 -15.72
C THR A 91 -43.34 10.76 -16.06
N GLU A 92 -42.46 9.80 -15.81
CA GLU A 92 -42.67 8.37 -16.03
C GLU A 92 -41.81 7.54 -15.06
N ASN A 93 -42.01 6.22 -15.05
CA ASN A 93 -41.17 5.32 -14.26
C ASN A 93 -39.72 5.43 -14.72
N PHE A 94 -38.80 5.53 -13.77
CA PHE A 94 -37.41 5.80 -14.03
C PHE A 94 -36.53 4.83 -13.25
N THR A 95 -35.34 4.54 -13.77
CA THR A 95 -34.37 3.66 -13.12
C THR A 95 -33.04 4.36 -13.01
N VAL A 96 -32.47 4.36 -11.81
CA VAL A 96 -31.09 4.79 -11.57
C VAL A 96 -30.27 3.62 -11.06
N GLN A 97 -29.01 3.58 -11.44
CA GLN A 97 -28.06 2.58 -11.00
C GLN A 97 -27.01 3.21 -10.09
N ALA A 98 -26.69 2.54 -8.98
CA ALA A 98 -25.55 2.90 -8.17
C ALA A 98 -24.27 2.70 -8.98
N LEU A 99 -23.38 3.69 -8.95
CA LEU A 99 -22.05 3.64 -9.54
C LEU A 99 -21.01 3.50 -8.45
N TYR A 100 -20.00 2.65 -8.67
CA TYR A 100 -19.02 2.35 -7.63
C TYR A 100 -17.81 3.28 -7.63
N ARG A 101 -17.16 3.34 -6.48
CA ARG A 101 -15.72 3.58 -6.31
C ARG A 101 -15.09 2.31 -5.78
N LYS A 102 -14.02 1.85 -6.40
CA LYS A 102 -13.27 0.66 -6.00
C LYS A 102 -11.82 1.03 -5.75
N MET A 103 -11.29 0.69 -4.59
CA MET A 103 -9.91 0.94 -4.21
C MET A 103 -9.19 -0.39 -4.01
N THR A 104 -8.01 -0.54 -4.62
CA THR A 104 -7.19 -1.76 -4.51
C THR A 104 -5.75 -1.40 -4.15
N ILE A 105 -5.24 -2.00 -3.07
CA ILE A 105 -3.82 -1.94 -2.72
C ILE A 105 -3.10 -3.12 -3.38
N SER A 106 -2.04 -2.82 -4.13
CA SER A 106 -1.22 -3.82 -4.84
C SER A 106 0.26 -3.63 -4.52
N LEU A 107 0.98 -4.76 -4.45
CA LEU A 107 2.43 -4.82 -4.42
C LEU A 107 2.95 -5.06 -5.83
N GLU A 108 3.75 -4.12 -6.34
CA GLU A 108 4.36 -4.22 -7.67
C GLU A 108 5.80 -4.71 -7.60
N ASN A 109 6.57 -4.25 -6.59
CA ASN A 109 7.97 -4.63 -6.41
C ASN A 109 8.30 -4.88 -4.94
N MET A 110 9.10 -5.92 -4.68
CA MET A 110 9.67 -6.22 -3.37
C MET A 110 10.83 -5.27 -3.02
N PRO A 111 11.15 -5.09 -1.72
CA PRO A 111 12.38 -4.44 -1.31
C PRO A 111 13.60 -5.12 -1.95
N SER A 112 14.56 -4.32 -2.42
CA SER A 112 15.79 -4.83 -3.04
C SER A 112 16.86 -5.20 -2.02
N LYS A 113 16.84 -4.59 -0.83
CA LYS A 113 17.83 -4.85 0.21
C LYS A 113 17.36 -5.97 1.13
N THR A 114 18.08 -7.08 1.10
CA THR A 114 17.81 -8.25 1.97
C THR A 114 18.99 -8.65 2.82
N GLU A 115 20.15 -8.04 2.63
CA GLU A 115 21.35 -8.31 3.43
C GLU A 115 21.89 -7.02 4.04
N TYR A 116 22.29 -7.11 5.30
CA TYR A 116 22.77 -5.99 6.10
C TYR A 116 24.12 -6.32 6.73
N PHE A 117 25.01 -5.33 6.78
CA PHE A 117 26.23 -5.37 7.58
C PHE A 117 26.05 -4.69 8.94
N ASP A 118 24.90 -4.07 9.15
CA ASP A 118 24.50 -3.39 10.37
C ASP A 118 23.34 -4.14 11.02
N ASN A 119 23.32 -4.20 12.35
CA ASN A 119 22.16 -4.67 13.12
C ASN A 119 21.42 -3.52 13.83
N TYR A 120 21.71 -2.27 13.45
CA TYR A 120 21.11 -1.07 14.01
C TYR A 120 20.59 -0.15 12.90
N GLY A 121 19.40 0.40 13.08
CA GLY A 121 18.75 1.33 12.15
C GLY A 121 17.47 0.75 11.55
N ASP A 122 16.89 1.49 10.61
CA ASP A 122 15.63 1.12 9.96
C ASP A 122 15.83 -0.01 8.95
N ILE A 123 14.79 -0.81 8.74
CA ILE A 123 14.73 -1.76 7.64
C ILE A 123 14.58 -0.98 6.33
N ASP A 124 15.57 -1.13 5.46
CA ASP A 124 15.62 -0.46 4.17
C ASP A 124 14.57 -1.05 3.20
N LEU A 125 13.54 -0.25 2.91
CA LEU A 125 12.49 -0.58 1.95
C LEU A 125 12.77 -0.04 0.54
N SER A 126 14.00 0.33 0.22
CA SER A 126 14.37 0.68 -1.17
C SER A 126 13.97 -0.45 -2.12
N GLY A 127 13.49 -0.07 -3.31
CA GLY A 127 12.93 -1.01 -4.30
C GLY A 127 11.47 -1.38 -4.06
N LEU A 128 10.92 -1.23 -2.84
CA LEU A 128 9.50 -1.49 -2.58
C LEU A 128 8.63 -0.58 -3.44
N THR A 129 7.64 -1.17 -4.12
CA THR A 129 6.58 -0.42 -4.81
C THR A 129 5.23 -0.96 -4.40
N VAL A 130 4.48 -0.15 -3.66
CA VAL A 130 3.09 -0.42 -3.27
C VAL A 130 2.22 0.72 -3.79
N ILE A 131 1.13 0.37 -4.48
CA ILE A 131 0.22 1.35 -5.09
C ILE A 131 -1.21 1.15 -4.61
N ILE A 132 -1.98 2.23 -4.60
CA ILE A 132 -3.43 2.23 -4.53
C ILE A 132 -3.95 2.56 -5.93
N THR A 133 -4.77 1.66 -6.50
CA THR A 133 -5.56 1.95 -7.70
C THR A 133 -6.98 2.30 -7.28
N SER A 134 -7.42 3.51 -7.62
CA SER A 134 -8.81 3.94 -7.50
C SER A 134 -9.49 3.83 -8.86
N GLU A 135 -10.62 3.13 -8.93
CA GLU A 135 -11.48 3.06 -10.11
C GLU A 135 -12.87 3.61 -9.75
N ILE A 136 -13.29 4.66 -10.44
CA ILE A 136 -14.59 5.31 -10.23
C ILE A 136 -15.42 5.12 -11.49
N GLN A 137 -16.60 4.53 -11.36
CA GLN A 137 -17.57 4.51 -12.46
C GLN A 137 -18.19 5.89 -12.62
N LEU A 138 -18.25 6.34 -13.86
CA LEU A 138 -18.84 7.62 -14.23
C LEU A 138 -20.24 7.41 -14.87
N PRO A 139 -21.16 8.38 -14.74
CA PRO A 139 -22.45 8.39 -15.43
C PRO A 139 -22.35 8.21 -16.95
N GLU A 140 -21.31 8.76 -17.56
CA GLU A 140 -21.07 8.67 -18.99
C GLU A 140 -20.82 7.22 -19.43
N LYS A 141 -21.39 6.87 -20.59
CA LYS A 141 -21.24 5.54 -21.19
C LYS A 141 -20.32 5.59 -22.41
N ASP A 142 -19.53 4.54 -22.59
CA ASP A 142 -18.72 4.33 -23.78
C ASP A 142 -19.58 3.98 -25.00
N ALA A 143 -18.93 3.81 -26.18
CA ALA A 143 -19.61 3.46 -27.42
C ALA A 143 -20.35 2.10 -27.37
N ASN A 144 -20.06 1.26 -26.38
CA ASN A 144 -20.70 -0.03 -26.16
C ASN A 144 -21.82 0.03 -25.11
N GLY A 145 -22.12 1.22 -24.57
CA GLY A 145 -23.15 1.44 -23.55
C GLY A 145 -22.71 1.07 -22.13
N LYS A 146 -21.40 0.85 -21.88
CA LYS A 146 -20.87 0.57 -20.54
C LYS A 146 -20.45 1.86 -19.85
N TYR A 147 -20.72 2.01 -18.55
CA TYR A 147 -20.21 3.14 -17.77
C TYR A 147 -18.69 3.25 -17.90
N MET A 148 -18.23 4.46 -18.20
CA MET A 148 -16.82 4.81 -18.25
C MET A 148 -16.21 4.67 -16.85
N ILE A 149 -14.90 4.40 -16.81
CA ILE A 149 -14.16 4.26 -15.56
C ILE A 149 -13.03 5.28 -15.57
N GLU A 150 -13.05 6.17 -14.59
CA GLU A 150 -11.90 6.99 -14.24
C GLU A 150 -10.95 6.18 -13.35
N ARG A 151 -9.66 6.23 -13.65
CA ARG A 151 -8.64 5.52 -12.89
C ARG A 151 -7.56 6.47 -12.40
N ASP A 152 -7.28 6.42 -11.10
CA ASP A 152 -6.15 7.09 -10.47
C ASP A 152 -5.22 6.06 -9.81
N ILE A 153 -3.91 6.30 -9.87
CA ILE A 153 -2.89 5.44 -9.28
C ILE A 153 -2.01 6.29 -8.37
N THR A 154 -2.00 5.96 -7.08
CA THR A 154 -1.19 6.62 -6.07
C THR A 154 -0.15 5.66 -5.51
N ASN A 155 1.13 6.04 -5.54
CA ASN A 155 2.19 5.29 -4.88
C ASN A 155 2.20 5.59 -3.38
N ILE A 156 2.13 4.54 -2.55
CA ILE A 156 2.08 4.62 -1.09
C ILE A 156 3.26 3.92 -0.41
N SER A 157 4.34 3.63 -1.14
CA SER A 157 5.48 2.84 -0.65
C SER A 157 6.12 3.48 0.59
N SER A 158 6.23 4.81 0.62
CA SER A 158 6.78 5.55 1.76
C SER A 158 5.88 5.55 3.00
N ALA A 159 4.60 5.19 2.86
CA ALA A 159 3.68 5.06 3.98
C ALA A 159 3.63 3.64 4.55
N CYS A 160 4.36 2.69 3.95
CA CYS A 160 4.43 1.33 4.44
C CYS A 160 5.29 1.23 5.70
N THR A 161 4.91 0.33 6.60
CA THR A 161 5.66 0.03 7.83
C THR A 161 6.08 -1.43 7.85
N THR A 162 7.00 -1.80 8.74
CA THR A 162 7.50 -3.16 8.86
C THR A 162 7.28 -3.74 10.25
N LYS A 163 7.17 -5.07 10.30
CA LYS A 163 7.33 -5.85 11.52
C LYS A 163 8.33 -6.99 11.25
N PRO A 164 9.48 -7.06 11.95
CA PRO A 164 10.00 -6.12 12.96
C PRO A 164 10.14 -4.68 12.45
N GLU A 165 10.18 -3.70 13.37
CA GLU A 165 10.21 -2.26 13.03
C GLU A 165 11.60 -1.79 12.59
N ASN A 166 12.66 -2.47 13.06
CA ASN A 166 14.05 -2.06 12.85
C ASN A 166 15.00 -3.25 12.93
N LEU A 167 16.27 -3.04 12.56
CA LEU A 167 17.28 -4.10 12.48
C LEU A 167 17.63 -4.69 13.85
N GLN A 168 17.55 -3.88 14.91
CA GLN A 168 17.86 -4.31 16.29
C GLN A 168 16.85 -5.35 16.76
N THR A 169 15.56 -5.10 16.50
CA THR A 169 14.49 -6.04 16.82
C THR A 169 14.49 -7.24 15.88
N ALA A 170 14.85 -7.04 14.60
CA ALA A 170 14.97 -8.12 13.64
C ALA A 170 16.05 -9.14 14.02
N PHE A 171 17.24 -8.67 14.40
CA PHE A 171 18.41 -9.52 14.65
C PHE A 171 18.67 -9.79 16.14
N ALA A 172 17.69 -9.52 17.01
CA ALA A 172 17.84 -9.72 18.46
C ALA A 172 18.12 -11.18 18.86
N SER A 173 17.64 -12.15 18.07
CA SER A 173 17.77 -13.59 18.35
C SER A 173 18.67 -14.35 17.36
N GLY A 174 19.28 -13.66 16.39
CA GLY A 174 20.13 -14.29 15.38
C GLY A 174 20.38 -13.41 14.16
N ASN A 175 21.04 -13.99 13.16
CA ASN A 175 21.51 -13.27 11.97
C ASN A 175 20.53 -13.32 10.78
N THR A 176 19.28 -13.73 11.02
CA THR A 176 18.23 -13.82 9.99
C THR A 176 16.90 -13.44 10.59
N ALA A 177 16.03 -12.79 9.81
CA ALA A 177 14.71 -12.41 10.27
C ALA A 177 13.69 -12.38 9.14
N THR A 178 12.45 -12.78 9.46
CA THR A 178 11.29 -12.58 8.59
C THR A 178 10.72 -11.18 8.79
N VAL A 179 10.64 -10.40 7.72
CA VAL A 179 10.05 -9.06 7.70
C VAL A 179 8.69 -9.11 7.02
N ASN A 180 7.68 -8.55 7.69
CA ASN A 180 6.34 -8.33 7.15
C ASN A 180 6.15 -6.85 6.89
N VAL A 181 5.68 -6.49 5.69
CA VAL A 181 5.42 -5.10 5.27
C VAL A 181 3.93 -4.84 5.29
N TYR A 182 3.51 -3.74 5.91
CA TYR A 182 2.11 -3.35 6.05
C TYR A 182 1.86 -2.04 5.32
N PRO A 183 0.85 -1.97 4.42
CA PRO A 183 0.43 -0.72 3.83
C PRO A 183 -0.36 0.12 4.83
N ILE A 184 -0.60 1.39 4.49
CA ILE A 184 -1.29 2.35 5.36
C ILE A 184 -2.60 1.78 5.92
N SER A 185 -2.76 1.89 7.24
CA SER A 185 -3.97 1.48 7.97
C SER A 185 -4.41 0.02 7.77
N SER A 186 -3.50 -0.87 7.38
CA SER A 186 -3.78 -2.31 7.21
C SER A 186 -3.22 -3.14 8.37
N GLU A 187 -4.03 -4.08 8.87
CA GLU A 187 -3.57 -5.12 9.80
C GLU A 187 -2.93 -6.33 9.09
N LYS A 188 -3.07 -6.40 7.76
CA LYS A 188 -2.55 -7.50 6.95
C LYS A 188 -1.31 -7.05 6.18
N SER A 189 -0.29 -7.90 6.19
CA SER A 189 0.92 -7.64 5.42
C SER A 189 0.64 -7.77 3.93
N ILE A 190 1.21 -6.86 3.15
CA ILE A 190 1.19 -6.90 1.69
C ILE A 190 2.40 -7.68 1.13
N ALA A 191 3.48 -7.75 1.90
CA ALA A 191 4.68 -8.51 1.55
C ALA A 191 5.28 -9.18 2.81
N THR A 192 5.93 -10.32 2.59
CA THR A 192 6.76 -11.00 3.59
C THR A 192 8.04 -11.48 2.93
N TYR A 193 9.19 -11.21 3.53
CA TYR A 193 10.50 -11.60 3.01
C TYR A 193 11.53 -11.84 4.11
N GLU A 194 12.60 -12.54 3.78
CA GLU A 194 13.70 -12.83 4.68
C GLU A 194 14.83 -11.81 4.50
N ILE A 195 15.40 -11.38 5.62
CA ILE A 195 16.63 -10.58 5.65
C ILE A 195 17.73 -11.30 6.42
N SER A 196 18.99 -11.03 6.07
CA SER A 196 20.17 -11.56 6.75
C SER A 196 21.09 -10.45 7.25
N TYR A 197 21.76 -10.74 8.36
CA TYR A 197 22.80 -9.92 8.95
C TYR A 197 24.16 -10.63 8.81
N PHE A 198 25.13 -9.94 8.23
CA PHE A 198 26.50 -10.40 8.12
C PHE A 198 27.40 -9.55 9.04
N PRO A 199 27.61 -9.97 10.32
CA PRO A 199 28.35 -9.19 11.32
C PRO A 199 29.85 -9.08 11.06
N TYR A 200 30.34 -9.74 10.02
CA TYR A 200 31.76 -9.94 9.77
C TYR A 200 32.32 -9.07 8.65
N ALA A 201 31.52 -8.17 8.09
CA ALA A 201 32.01 -7.20 7.12
C ALA A 201 33.20 -6.43 7.71
N GLY A 202 34.28 -6.29 6.94
CA GLY A 202 35.50 -5.60 7.34
C GLY A 202 36.50 -6.38 8.21
N ASP A 203 36.11 -7.51 8.82
CA ASP A 203 37.01 -8.40 9.59
C ASP A 203 37.74 -9.35 8.63
N ALA A 204 38.71 -8.79 7.89
CA ALA A 204 39.39 -9.40 6.77
C ALA A 204 40.39 -10.49 7.18
N ASP A 205 41.06 -10.30 8.32
CA ASP A 205 41.99 -11.28 8.87
C ASP A 205 41.32 -12.36 9.75
N MET A 206 40.01 -12.20 10.01
CA MET A 206 39.15 -13.13 10.71
C MET A 206 39.47 -13.29 12.20
N ASP A 207 40.05 -12.25 12.82
CA ASP A 207 40.31 -12.22 14.26
C ASP A 207 39.08 -11.87 15.12
N GLY A 208 37.98 -11.47 14.47
CA GLY A 208 36.71 -11.14 15.12
C GLY A 208 36.55 -9.65 15.44
N HIS A 209 37.51 -8.80 15.05
CA HIS A 209 37.51 -7.37 15.25
C HIS A 209 37.73 -6.65 13.93
N VAL A 210 37.08 -5.49 13.74
CA VAL A 210 37.33 -4.62 12.58
C VAL A 210 38.32 -3.54 13.00
N THR A 211 39.55 -3.63 12.51
CA THR A 211 40.67 -2.77 12.90
C THR A 211 41.45 -2.26 11.68
N SER A 212 42.50 -1.47 11.93
CA SER A 212 43.43 -1.06 10.86
C SER A 212 44.28 -2.22 10.30
N ALA A 213 44.37 -3.34 11.02
CA ALA A 213 45.07 -4.54 10.53
C ALA A 213 44.31 -5.15 9.34
N ASP A 214 42.98 -5.16 9.38
CA ASP A 214 42.13 -5.65 8.30
C ASP A 214 42.29 -4.86 7.01
N ALA A 215 42.34 -3.53 7.11
CA ALA A 215 42.62 -2.67 5.97
C ALA A 215 44.00 -2.98 5.35
N SER A 216 45.01 -3.22 6.20
CA SER A 216 46.36 -3.60 5.76
C SER A 216 46.36 -4.99 5.10
N TYR A 217 45.53 -5.91 5.60
CA TYR A 217 45.33 -7.23 5.02
C TYR A 217 44.70 -7.15 3.63
N ILE A 218 43.63 -6.36 3.47
CA ILE A 218 42.98 -6.08 2.18
C ILE A 218 43.97 -5.55 1.15
N LEU A 219 44.79 -4.55 1.52
CA LEU A 219 45.83 -4.00 0.62
C LEU A 219 46.88 -5.04 0.23
N SER A 220 47.24 -5.94 1.15
CA SER A 220 48.18 -7.02 0.88
C SER A 220 47.59 -8.04 -0.11
N VAL A 221 46.32 -8.41 0.06
CA VAL A 221 45.59 -9.28 -0.86
C VAL A 221 45.46 -8.63 -2.23
N TYR A 222 45.05 -7.36 -2.30
CA TYR A 222 44.97 -6.61 -3.55
C TYR A 222 46.33 -6.59 -4.28
N SER A 223 47.41 -6.29 -3.56
CA SER A 223 48.77 -6.25 -4.15
C SER A 223 49.20 -7.61 -4.71
N ALA A 224 48.87 -8.71 -4.02
CA ALA A 224 49.12 -10.05 -4.52
C ALA A 224 48.34 -10.34 -5.82
N LEU A 225 47.04 -10.04 -5.85
CA LEU A 225 46.20 -10.21 -7.04
C LEU A 225 46.69 -9.35 -8.22
N ALA A 226 47.04 -8.08 -7.96
CA ALA A 226 47.51 -7.13 -8.97
C ALA A 226 48.85 -7.55 -9.60
N THR A 227 49.67 -8.31 -8.87
CA THR A 227 50.93 -8.88 -9.36
C THR A 227 50.77 -10.26 -10.01
N GLY A 228 49.53 -10.73 -10.18
CA GLY A 228 49.22 -12.00 -10.82
C GLY A 228 49.36 -13.22 -9.92
N ASN A 229 49.55 -13.02 -8.61
CA ASN A 229 49.57 -14.12 -7.66
C ASN A 229 48.15 -14.60 -7.37
N THR A 230 48.00 -15.92 -7.18
CA THR A 230 46.74 -16.52 -6.75
C THR A 230 46.62 -16.45 -5.23
N VAL A 231 45.50 -15.90 -4.73
CA VAL A 231 45.16 -15.89 -3.31
C VAL A 231 44.07 -16.91 -3.05
N THR A 232 44.27 -17.79 -2.07
CA THR A 232 43.25 -18.73 -1.59
C THR A 232 42.53 -18.14 -0.39
N TYR A 233 41.21 -18.08 -0.44
CA TYR A 233 40.38 -17.52 0.63
C TYR A 233 39.83 -18.62 1.53
N ALA A 234 39.74 -18.35 2.83
CA ALA A 234 38.86 -19.10 3.71
C ALA A 234 37.38 -18.83 3.37
N ALA A 235 36.48 -19.66 3.87
CA ALA A 235 35.05 -19.47 3.68
C ALA A 235 34.63 -18.08 4.17
N THR A 236 33.83 -17.36 3.37
CA THR A 236 33.39 -15.96 3.59
C THR A 236 34.47 -14.88 3.58
N GLN A 237 35.77 -15.22 3.57
CA GLN A 237 36.85 -14.23 3.70
C GLN A 237 36.84 -13.17 2.60
N LYS A 238 36.58 -13.59 1.36
CA LYS A 238 36.37 -12.64 0.25
C LYS A 238 35.25 -11.64 0.54
N LYS A 239 34.13 -12.10 1.09
CA LYS A 239 32.97 -11.27 1.42
C LYS A 239 33.23 -10.31 2.59
N ARG A 240 34.12 -10.70 3.51
CA ARG A 240 34.56 -9.82 4.61
C ARG A 240 35.41 -8.65 4.08
N MET A 241 36.18 -8.89 3.02
CA MET A 241 37.03 -7.89 2.37
C MET A 241 36.30 -6.98 1.37
N ASP A 242 35.30 -7.50 0.67
CA ASP A 242 34.49 -6.80 -0.34
C ASP A 242 33.34 -6.06 0.35
N VAL A 243 33.67 -4.93 1.00
CA VAL A 243 32.75 -4.20 1.89
C VAL A 243 31.82 -3.25 1.14
N ASP A 244 32.17 -2.85 -0.09
CA ASP A 244 31.26 -2.12 -0.98
C ASP A 244 30.32 -3.06 -1.78
N GLY A 245 30.60 -4.37 -1.75
CA GLY A 245 29.80 -5.40 -2.39
C GLY A 245 29.92 -5.43 -3.91
N ASN A 246 30.96 -4.83 -4.49
CA ASN A 246 31.15 -4.75 -5.93
C ASN A 246 31.70 -6.04 -6.56
N GLY A 247 32.05 -7.04 -5.73
CA GLY A 247 32.54 -8.35 -6.16
C GLY A 247 34.06 -8.44 -6.29
N ARG A 248 34.78 -7.36 -6.03
CA ARG A 248 36.24 -7.22 -6.16
C ARG A 248 36.84 -6.87 -4.79
N ILE A 249 38.16 -7.03 -4.69
CA ILE A 249 38.92 -6.61 -3.51
C ILE A 249 39.83 -5.51 -4.00
N GLU A 250 39.56 -4.28 -3.58
CA GLU A 250 40.21 -3.07 -4.08
C GLU A 250 40.72 -2.21 -2.92
N PRO A 251 41.64 -1.24 -3.17
CA PRO A 251 42.10 -0.31 -2.13
C PRO A 251 40.98 0.55 -1.51
N ALA A 252 39.85 0.69 -2.22
CA ALA A 252 38.66 1.37 -1.72
C ALA A 252 38.07 0.63 -0.51
N ASP A 253 38.00 -0.71 -0.54
CA ASP A 253 37.54 -1.52 0.58
C ASP A 253 38.37 -1.28 1.85
N ALA A 254 39.70 -1.23 1.72
CA ALA A 254 40.59 -0.96 2.84
C ALA A 254 40.33 0.44 3.44
N SER A 255 40.02 1.42 2.59
CA SER A 255 39.72 2.78 3.01
C SER A 255 38.36 2.86 3.75
N LEU A 256 37.36 2.09 3.28
CA LEU A 256 36.07 1.94 3.96
C LEU A 256 36.25 1.27 5.33
N VAL A 257 37.06 0.22 5.44
CA VAL A 257 37.38 -0.42 6.73
C VAL A 257 38.03 0.56 7.70
N LEU A 258 39.00 1.38 7.25
CA LEU A 258 39.59 2.42 8.09
C LEU A 258 38.57 3.48 8.52
N GLY A 259 37.65 3.87 7.63
CA GLY A 259 36.56 4.79 7.93
C GLY A 259 35.63 4.23 9.00
N PHE A 260 35.26 2.95 8.90
CA PHE A 260 34.45 2.26 9.90
C PHE A 260 35.18 2.19 11.26
N TYR A 261 36.44 1.77 11.27
CA TYR A 261 37.26 1.72 12.48
C TYR A 261 37.38 3.09 13.17
N ALA A 262 37.58 4.16 12.39
CA ALA A 262 37.63 5.53 12.92
C ALA A 262 36.30 5.95 13.55
N ASN A 263 35.17 5.65 12.90
CA ASN A 263 33.84 5.94 13.44
C ASN A 263 33.57 5.12 14.72
N ALA A 264 33.93 3.84 14.73
CA ALA A 264 33.79 2.95 15.89
C ALA A 264 34.59 3.43 17.10
N SER A 265 35.63 4.25 16.90
CA SER A 265 36.43 4.84 17.97
C SER A 265 35.75 6.03 18.66
N VAL A 266 34.71 6.62 18.06
CA VAL A 266 34.05 7.84 18.55
C VAL A 266 32.52 7.72 18.69
N GLU A 267 31.90 6.69 18.13
CA GLU A 267 30.45 6.45 18.15
C GLU A 267 30.09 5.17 18.90
N GLU A 268 28.95 5.16 19.58
CA GLU A 268 28.44 3.98 20.31
C GLU A 268 27.92 2.89 19.35
N HIS A 269 27.39 3.30 18.19
CA HIS A 269 26.82 2.42 17.17
C HIS A 269 27.32 2.82 15.77
N PRO A 270 28.58 2.52 15.43
CA PRO A 270 29.09 2.76 14.09
C PRO A 270 28.28 1.94 13.07
N THR A 271 28.00 2.51 11.91
CA THR A 271 27.28 1.81 10.83
C THR A 271 28.06 1.82 9.52
N TRP A 272 28.02 0.70 8.81
CA TRP A 272 28.55 0.57 7.46
C TRP A 272 27.81 1.49 6.49
N LYS A 273 26.48 1.67 6.68
CA LYS A 273 25.69 2.63 5.89
C LYS A 273 26.34 4.01 5.84
N LYS A 274 26.71 4.58 6.99
CA LYS A 274 27.32 5.91 7.06
C LYS A 274 28.65 5.96 6.31
N VAL A 275 29.50 4.95 6.48
CA VAL A 275 30.82 4.91 5.86
C VAL A 275 30.71 4.79 4.33
N LEU A 276 29.82 3.91 3.87
CA LEU A 276 29.56 3.66 2.44
C LEU A 276 28.96 4.89 1.74
N GLU A 277 28.13 5.68 2.43
CA GLU A 277 27.59 6.93 1.89
C GLU A 277 28.64 8.06 1.82
N THR A 278 29.62 8.08 2.73
CA THR A 278 30.69 9.11 2.75
C THR A 278 31.91 8.78 1.89
N GLY A 279 32.08 7.52 1.50
CA GLY A 279 33.24 7.02 0.75
C GLY A 279 33.08 7.04 -0.77
N GLN A 280 31.91 7.44 -1.29
CA GLN A 280 31.62 7.65 -2.72
C GLN A 280 31.86 9.10 -3.13
#